data_AF-A0A9W6U2Q8-F1
#
_entry.id   AF-A0A9W6U2Q8-F1
#
_cell.length_a   1.000
_cell.length_b   1.000
_cell.length_c   1.000
_cell.angle_alpha   90.00
_cell.angle_beta   90.00
_cell.angle_gamma   90.00
#
_symmetry.space_group_name_H-M   'P 1'
#
loop_
_entity.id
_entity.type
_entity.pdbx_description
1 polymer ?
#
loop_
_entity_poly.entity_id
_entity_poly.type
_entity_poly.pdbx_seq_one_letter_code
_entity_poly.pdbx_strand_id
1 'polypeptide(L)'
;MLLVEITVGLVRRAEKAGYKAIVLTVDAPVLGNREPDARNHFSIPSHLIMANFTPQNATTNYADYVSDLYDQTLSWKDVEWLKSITKLPIVAKGILTPEDAVTAVESGCKALLVSNHGARQLDGVAATIDALPAIVQAVGNRAEVYMDGGVRRGTDVFKVRPH
;
A
#
# COMPACT_ATOMS: atom_id res chain seq x y z
N MET A 1 9.18 -16.69 -8.72
CA MET A 1 10.65 -16.61 -8.53
C MET A 1 11.16 -15.19 -8.81
N LEU A 2 10.94 -14.64 -10.00
CA LEU A 2 11.37 -13.27 -10.36
C LEU A 2 10.77 -12.16 -9.46
N LEU A 3 9.46 -12.21 -9.17
CA LEU A 3 8.79 -11.22 -8.34
C LEU A 3 9.38 -11.14 -6.92
N VAL A 4 9.63 -12.31 -6.32
CA VAL A 4 10.24 -12.45 -5.00
C VAL A 4 11.64 -11.83 -4.97
N GLU A 5 12.46 -12.09 -5.99
CA GLU A 5 13.80 -11.50 -6.11
C GLU A 5 13.76 -9.97 -6.25
N ILE A 6 12.85 -9.44 -7.07
CA ILE A 6 12.64 -7.99 -7.21
C ILE A 6 12.25 -7.38 -5.86
N THR A 7 11.27 -7.96 -5.17
CA THR A 7 10.80 -7.48 -3.88
C THR A 7 11.92 -7.50 -2.83
N VAL A 8 12.70 -8.58 -2.74
CA VAL A 8 13.87 -8.65 -1.86
C VAL A 8 14.89 -7.55 -2.20
N GLY A 9 15.18 -7.34 -3.49
CA GLY A 9 16.07 -6.28 -3.95
C GLY A 9 15.61 -4.88 -3.54
N LEU A 10 14.32 -4.58 -3.70
CA LEU A 10 13.72 -3.31 -3.29
C LEU A 10 13.81 -3.09 -1.78
N VAL A 11 13.48 -4.12 -0.99
CA VAL A 11 13.56 -4.07 0.48
C VAL A 11 15.00 -3.81 0.94
N ARG A 12 15.98 -4.54 0.41
CA ARG A 12 17.41 -4.33 0.75
C ARG A 12 17.92 -2.96 0.33
N ARG A 13 17.48 -2.46 -0.83
CA ARG A 13 17.81 -1.10 -1.29
C ARG A 13 17.24 -0.04 -0.34
N ALA A 14 16.00 -0.21 0.13
CA ALA A 14 15.38 0.70 1.10
C ALA A 14 16.14 0.70 2.43
N GLU A 15 16.50 -0.47 2.96
CA GLU A 15 17.32 -0.59 4.17
C GLU A 15 18.67 0.12 4.02
N LYS A 16 19.39 -0.12 2.91
CA LYS A 16 20.68 0.53 2.63
C LYS A 16 20.57 2.05 2.50
N ALA A 17 19.45 2.54 1.97
CA ALA A 17 19.16 3.96 1.84
C ALA A 17 18.69 4.61 3.17
N GLY A 18 18.58 3.85 4.26
CA GLY A 18 18.25 4.38 5.59
C GLY A 18 16.76 4.59 5.85
N TYR A 19 15.88 4.03 5.00
CA TYR A 19 14.43 4.04 5.22
C TYR A 19 14.08 3.38 6.57
N LYS A 20 12.96 3.80 7.16
CA LYS A 20 12.57 3.43 8.53
C LYS A 20 11.35 2.53 8.63
N ALA A 21 10.66 2.27 7.53
CA ALA A 21 9.50 1.39 7.49
C ALA A 21 9.29 0.87 6.06
N ILE A 22 8.55 -0.23 5.93
CA ILE A 22 7.99 -0.71 4.67
C ILE A 22 6.48 -0.49 4.73
N VAL A 23 5.94 0.26 3.77
CA VAL A 23 4.48 0.42 3.63
C VAL A 23 4.02 -0.59 2.59
N LEU A 24 3.42 -1.69 3.06
CA LEU A 24 2.90 -2.76 2.22
C LEU A 24 1.47 -2.40 1.80
N THR A 25 1.26 -2.20 0.50
CA THR A 25 -0.07 -1.97 -0.07
C THR A 25 -0.81 -3.30 -0.21
N VAL A 26 -1.97 -3.43 0.43
CA VAL A 26 -2.79 -4.66 0.46
C VAL A 26 -4.14 -4.52 -0.25
N ASP A 27 -4.47 -3.34 -0.80
CA ASP A 27 -5.75 -3.02 -1.46
C ASP A 27 -5.70 -3.07 -3.00
N ALA A 28 -4.60 -3.56 -3.56
CA ALA A 28 -4.37 -3.56 -5.00
C ALA A 28 -3.91 -4.92 -5.55
N PRO A 29 -4.63 -6.04 -5.33
CA PRO A 29 -4.32 -7.30 -6.02
C PRO A 29 -4.48 -7.17 -7.54
N VAL A 30 -5.43 -6.33 -7.98
CA VAL A 30 -5.63 -5.91 -9.37
C VAL A 30 -5.73 -4.39 -9.39
N LEU A 31 -5.26 -3.75 -10.46
CA LEU A 31 -5.41 -2.31 -10.62
C LEU A 31 -6.88 -1.91 -10.78
N GLY A 32 -7.30 -0.86 -10.09
CA GLY A 32 -8.62 -0.28 -10.25
C GLY A 32 -8.85 0.28 -11.66
N ASN A 33 -10.10 0.20 -12.14
CA ASN A 33 -10.48 0.73 -13.44
C ASN A 33 -10.60 2.26 -13.40
N ARG A 34 -9.59 2.95 -13.92
CA ARG A 34 -9.55 4.41 -14.00
C ARG A 34 -9.90 4.80 -15.44
N GLU A 35 -11.19 5.01 -15.69
CA GLU A 35 -11.70 5.29 -17.04
C GLU A 35 -10.98 6.43 -17.78
N PRO A 36 -10.55 7.53 -17.14
CA PRO A 36 -9.78 8.56 -17.84
C PRO A 36 -8.42 8.06 -18.34
N ASP A 37 -7.74 7.20 -17.59
CA ASP A 37 -6.44 6.63 -17.99
C ASP A 37 -6.62 5.78 -19.27
N ALA A 38 -7.70 4.99 -19.34
CA ALA A 38 -8.05 4.20 -20.52
C ALA A 38 -8.44 5.08 -21.72
N ARG A 39 -9.31 6.08 -21.51
CA ARG A 39 -9.76 7.01 -22.57
C ARG A 39 -8.61 7.84 -23.15
N ASN A 40 -7.65 8.22 -22.31
CA ASN A 40 -6.53 9.06 -22.71
C ASN A 40 -5.31 8.25 -23.16
N HIS A 41 -5.38 6.91 -23.15
CA HIS A 41 -4.25 6.02 -23.42
C HIS A 41 -3.01 6.40 -22.61
N PHE A 42 -3.19 6.57 -21.29
CA PHE A 42 -2.13 7.00 -20.41
C PHE A 42 -0.89 6.10 -20.55
N SER A 43 0.26 6.72 -20.75
CA SER A 43 1.57 6.07 -20.81
C SER A 43 2.59 6.94 -20.10
N ILE A 44 3.65 6.32 -19.58
CA ILE A 44 4.80 7.06 -19.06
C ILE A 44 5.53 7.71 -20.25
N PRO A 45 5.80 9.03 -20.22
CA PRO A 45 6.65 9.68 -21.21
C PRO A 45 8.00 8.96 -21.37
N SER A 46 8.45 8.76 -22.60
CA SER A 46 9.61 7.91 -22.94
C SER A 46 10.95 8.29 -22.27
N HIS A 47 11.07 9.53 -21.79
CA HIS A 47 12.25 10.01 -21.07
C HIS A 47 12.22 9.72 -19.56
N LEU A 48 11.13 9.15 -19.04
CA LEU A 48 10.96 8.79 -17.64
C LEU A 48 11.01 7.27 -17.47
N ILE A 49 11.58 6.85 -16.34
CA ILE A 49 11.73 5.44 -15.98
C ILE A 49 11.32 5.21 -14.52
N MET A 50 10.93 3.98 -14.21
CA MET A 50 10.74 3.56 -12.81
C MET A 50 12.10 3.22 -12.17
N ALA A 51 12.81 4.24 -11.70
CA ALA A 51 14.21 4.18 -11.24
C ALA A 51 14.49 3.22 -10.07
N ASN A 52 13.46 2.66 -9.44
CA ASN A 52 13.60 1.65 -8.39
C ASN A 52 13.80 0.24 -8.95
N PHE A 53 13.37 -0.01 -10.19
CA PHE A 53 13.57 -1.27 -10.90
C PHE A 53 14.86 -1.20 -11.72
N THR A 54 15.51 -2.35 -11.92
CA THR A 54 16.75 -2.43 -12.69
C THR A 54 16.53 -2.03 -14.16
N PRO A 55 17.54 -1.46 -14.85
CA PRO A 55 17.36 -0.86 -16.19
C PRO A 55 16.88 -1.82 -17.29
N GLN A 56 16.92 -3.13 -17.07
CA GLN A 56 16.53 -4.14 -18.07
C GLN A 56 15.02 -4.16 -18.39
N ASN A 57 14.18 -3.56 -17.54
CA ASN A 57 12.72 -3.60 -17.71
C ASN A 57 12.08 -2.20 -17.82
N ALA A 58 12.87 -1.17 -18.16
CA ALA A 58 12.45 0.23 -18.08
C ALA A 58 11.67 0.75 -19.31
N THR A 59 11.41 -0.09 -20.33
CA THR A 59 10.93 0.36 -21.65
C THR A 59 9.50 -0.07 -21.99
N THR A 60 8.76 -0.72 -21.09
CA THR A 60 7.38 -1.16 -21.34
C THR A 60 6.36 -0.16 -20.79
N ASN A 61 5.18 -0.15 -21.43
CA ASN A 61 4.02 0.63 -20.99
C ASN A 61 3.76 0.44 -19.49
N TYR A 62 3.54 1.53 -18.76
CA TYR A 62 3.35 1.55 -17.30
C TYR A 62 2.28 0.59 -16.81
N ALA A 63 1.13 0.57 -17.49
CA ALA A 63 0.02 -0.29 -17.11
C ALA A 63 0.40 -1.77 -17.23
N ASP A 64 1.04 -2.14 -18.34
CA ASP A 64 1.43 -3.53 -18.61
C ASP A 64 2.56 -3.99 -17.68
N TYR A 65 3.59 -3.15 -17.51
CA TYR A 65 4.71 -3.47 -16.61
C TYR A 65 4.29 -3.60 -15.15
N VAL A 66 3.47 -2.66 -14.66
CA VAL A 66 3.04 -2.65 -13.26
C VAL A 66 2.03 -3.77 -13.03
N SER A 67 1.13 -4.05 -13.99
CA SER A 67 0.19 -5.19 -13.94
C SER A 67 0.92 -6.54 -13.79
N ASP A 68 1.99 -6.76 -14.54
CA ASP A 68 2.79 -8.00 -14.49
C ASP A 68 3.56 -8.19 -13.17
N LEU A 69 3.65 -7.13 -12.35
CA LEU A 69 4.27 -7.13 -11.03
C LEU A 69 3.26 -7.25 -9.88
N TYR A 70 1.96 -7.42 -10.15
CA TYR A 70 0.99 -7.75 -9.11
C TYR A 70 0.85 -9.24 -8.94
N ASP A 71 0.99 -9.69 -7.70
CA ASP A 71 0.66 -11.04 -7.30
C ASP A 71 -0.75 -11.05 -6.69
N GLN A 72 -1.71 -11.62 -7.42
CA GLN A 72 -3.11 -11.75 -6.97
C GLN A 72 -3.29 -12.83 -5.91
N THR A 73 -2.25 -13.62 -5.61
CA THR A 73 -2.29 -14.72 -4.65
C THR A 73 -1.86 -14.32 -3.24
N LEU A 74 -1.48 -13.04 -3.05
CA LEU A 74 -1.04 -12.52 -1.76
C LEU A 74 -2.09 -12.71 -0.67
N SER A 75 -1.59 -13.03 0.51
CA SER A 75 -2.34 -13.29 1.72
C SER A 75 -1.59 -12.76 2.94
N TRP A 76 -2.21 -12.85 4.12
CA TRP A 76 -1.57 -12.46 5.37
C TRP A 76 -0.31 -13.29 5.72
N LYS A 77 -0.14 -14.48 5.14
CA LYS A 77 1.09 -15.29 5.29
C LYS A 77 2.30 -14.62 4.64
N ASP A 78 2.09 -13.81 3.61
CA ASP A 78 3.16 -13.10 2.92
C ASP A 78 3.74 -11.96 3.78
N VAL A 79 3.00 -11.50 4.79
CA VAL A 79 3.54 -10.61 5.83
C VAL A 79 4.60 -11.33 6.66
N GLU A 80 4.39 -12.61 6.99
CA GLU A 80 5.39 -13.42 7.72
C GLU A 80 6.64 -13.62 6.88
N TRP A 81 6.48 -13.91 5.59
CA TRP A 81 7.60 -13.98 4.65
C TRP A 81 8.33 -12.63 4.55
N LEU A 82 7.62 -11.51 4.41
CA LEU A 82 8.23 -10.18 4.33
C LEU A 82 9.04 -9.85 5.60
N LYS A 83 8.52 -10.21 6.78
CA LYS A 83 9.25 -10.09 8.05
C LYS A 83 10.50 -10.97 8.12
N SER A 84 10.52 -12.11 7.42
CA SER A 84 11.71 -12.95 7.36
C SER A 84 12.88 -12.30 6.61
N ILE A 85 12.59 -11.35 5.71
CA ILE A 85 13.60 -10.68 4.90
C ILE A 85 13.96 -9.27 5.37
N THR A 86 13.17 -8.62 6.23
CA THR A 86 13.49 -7.28 6.76
C THR A 86 13.23 -7.14 8.26
N LYS A 87 13.99 -6.25 8.91
CA LYS A 87 13.75 -5.82 10.30
C LYS A 87 13.00 -4.49 10.39
N LEU A 88 12.74 -3.82 9.27
CA LEU A 88 11.97 -2.59 9.26
C LEU A 88 10.51 -2.88 9.68
N PRO A 89 9.87 -1.99 10.46
CA PRO A 89 8.46 -2.11 10.76
C PRO A 89 7.63 -2.09 9.47
N ILE A 90 6.66 -3.00 9.39
CA ILE A 90 5.72 -3.07 8.27
C ILE A 90 4.45 -2.33 8.65
N VAL A 91 4.01 -1.45 7.74
CA VAL A 91 2.73 -0.74 7.80
C VAL A 91 1.81 -1.34 6.74
N ALA A 92 0.65 -1.87 7.15
CA ALA A 92 -0.35 -2.36 6.20
C ALA A 92 -1.19 -1.18 5.69
N LYS A 93 -1.05 -0.84 4.41
CA LYS A 93 -1.82 0.22 3.74
C LYS A 93 -2.96 -0.38 2.92
N GLY A 94 -4.16 0.18 3.11
CA GLY A 94 -5.35 -0.27 2.36
C GLY A 94 -6.41 -0.91 3.25
N ILE A 95 -6.30 -0.73 4.57
CA ILE A 95 -7.23 -1.31 5.54
C ILE A 95 -8.49 -0.44 5.60
N LEU A 96 -9.66 -1.03 5.36
CA LEU A 96 -10.96 -0.37 5.46
C LEU A 96 -11.95 -1.09 6.39
N THR A 97 -11.57 -2.24 6.94
CA THR A 97 -12.43 -3.06 7.80
C THR A 97 -11.76 -3.30 9.16
N PRO A 98 -12.54 -3.36 10.26
CA PRO A 98 -12.04 -3.79 11.56
C PRO A 98 -11.41 -5.20 11.54
N GLU A 99 -11.99 -6.11 10.76
CA GLU A 99 -11.56 -7.50 10.68
C GLU A 99 -10.14 -7.61 10.12
N ASP A 100 -9.88 -6.97 8.98
CA ASP A 100 -8.55 -6.95 8.37
C ASP A 100 -7.54 -6.17 9.23
N ALA A 101 -7.99 -5.14 9.96
CA ALA A 101 -7.15 -4.43 10.90
C ALA A 101 -6.61 -5.36 12.00
N VAL A 102 -7.49 -6.18 12.58
CA VAL A 102 -7.11 -7.18 13.58
C VAL A 102 -6.15 -8.21 12.98
N THR A 103 -6.47 -8.77 11.81
CA THR A 103 -5.63 -9.78 11.15
C THR A 103 -4.26 -9.23 10.76
N ALA A 104 -4.18 -7.99 10.27
CA ALA A 104 -2.91 -7.33 9.96
C ALA A 104 -2.00 -7.20 11.19
N VAL A 105 -2.57 -6.80 12.33
CA VAL A 105 -1.84 -6.70 13.60
C VAL A 105 -1.37 -8.07 14.08
N GLU A 106 -2.23 -9.09 14.00
CA GLU A 106 -1.89 -10.48 14.38
C GLU A 106 -0.78 -11.07 13.49
N SER A 107 -0.76 -10.70 12.21
CA SER A 107 0.31 -11.06 11.26
C SER A 107 1.63 -10.34 11.55
N GLY A 108 1.60 -9.32 12.42
CA GLY A 108 2.74 -8.60 12.95
C GLY A 108 3.07 -7.29 12.25
N CYS A 109 2.12 -6.71 11.51
CA CYS A 109 2.20 -5.31 11.10
C CYS A 109 2.26 -4.42 12.34
N LYS A 110 3.17 -3.44 12.34
CA LYS A 110 3.40 -2.54 13.48
C LYS A 110 2.53 -1.30 13.44
N ALA A 111 2.02 -0.98 12.25
CA ALA A 111 1.05 0.08 12.05
C ALA A 111 0.10 -0.27 10.91
N LEU A 112 -1.02 0.45 10.88
CA LEU A 112 -2.03 0.38 9.83
C LEU A 112 -2.17 1.75 9.18
N LEU A 113 -2.42 1.78 7.89
CA LEU A 113 -2.80 2.98 7.15
C LEU A 113 -4.18 2.76 6.55
N VAL A 114 -5.18 3.41 7.15
CA VAL A 114 -6.56 3.46 6.68
C VAL A 114 -6.56 4.23 5.36
N SER A 115 -6.77 3.49 4.27
CA SER A 115 -6.61 3.99 2.91
C SER A 115 -7.59 3.27 2.01
N ASN A 116 -8.24 4.02 1.13
CA ASN A 116 -8.99 3.49 -0.01
C ASN A 116 -8.23 3.73 -1.33
N HIS A 117 -6.90 3.80 -1.22
CA HIS A 117 -6.00 4.14 -2.33
C HIS A 117 -6.33 5.48 -3.01
N GLY A 118 -6.87 6.44 -2.26
CA GLY A 118 -7.34 7.71 -2.80
C GLY A 118 -8.56 7.54 -3.73
N ALA A 119 -9.43 6.57 -3.44
CA ALA A 119 -10.60 6.19 -4.23
C ALA A 119 -10.28 5.77 -5.68
N ARG A 120 -9.14 5.11 -5.90
CA ARG A 120 -8.64 4.70 -7.23
C ARG A 120 -8.61 3.19 -7.45
N GLN A 121 -9.12 2.42 -6.49
CA GLN A 121 -9.17 0.95 -6.51
C GLN A 121 -10.63 0.50 -6.65
N LEU A 122 -11.26 0.01 -5.58
CA LEU A 122 -12.68 -0.34 -5.58
C LEU A 122 -13.54 0.91 -5.32
N ASP A 123 -14.44 1.24 -6.23
CA ASP A 123 -15.41 2.32 -6.05
C ASP A 123 -16.58 1.88 -5.14
N GLY A 124 -17.22 2.84 -4.49
CA GLY A 124 -18.32 2.60 -3.54
C GLY A 124 -17.89 2.16 -2.14
N VAL A 125 -16.58 2.08 -1.87
CA VAL A 125 -16.05 1.84 -0.52
C VAL A 125 -16.19 3.10 0.36
N ALA A 126 -16.12 2.91 1.67
CA ALA A 126 -16.20 3.99 2.64
C ALA A 126 -15.13 5.07 2.42
N ALA A 127 -15.46 6.31 2.81
CA ALA A 127 -14.43 7.32 3.03
C ALA A 127 -13.53 6.88 4.19
N THR A 128 -12.23 7.16 4.10
CA THR A 128 -11.25 6.72 5.09
C THR A 128 -11.52 7.30 6.49
N ILE A 129 -12.03 8.53 6.57
CA ILE A 129 -12.43 9.15 7.84
C ILE A 129 -13.62 8.45 8.50
N ASP A 130 -14.52 7.85 7.72
CA ASP A 130 -15.68 7.13 8.24
C ASP A 130 -15.31 5.71 8.70
N ALA A 131 -14.33 5.07 8.03
CA ALA A 131 -13.81 3.76 8.42
C ALA A 131 -12.87 3.84 9.65
N LEU A 132 -12.18 4.96 9.83
CA LEU A 132 -11.14 5.13 10.84
C LEU A 132 -11.57 4.79 12.29
N PRO A 133 -12.73 5.24 12.82
CA PRO A 133 -13.09 4.99 14.22
C PRO A 133 -13.22 3.50 14.57
N ALA A 134 -13.86 2.72 13.70
CA ALA A 134 -14.05 1.29 13.93
C ALA A 134 -12.74 0.52 13.91
N ILE A 135 -11.81 0.91 13.02
CA ILE A 135 -10.45 0.34 12.94
C ILE A 135 -9.66 0.66 14.20
N VAL A 136 -9.64 1.93 14.62
CA VAL A 136 -8.95 2.37 15.86
C VAL A 136 -9.50 1.61 17.07
N GLN A 137 -10.82 1.48 17.18
CA GLN A 137 -11.46 0.72 18.26
C GLN A 137 -11.04 -0.76 18.25
N ALA A 138 -11.01 -1.40 17.07
CA ALA A 138 -10.70 -2.81 16.95
C ALA A 138 -9.24 -3.16 17.33
N VAL A 139 -8.29 -2.29 16.99
CA VAL A 139 -6.87 -2.55 17.29
C VAL A 139 -6.42 -2.02 18.64
N GLY A 140 -7.09 -1.00 19.19
CA GLY A 140 -6.71 -0.35 20.44
C GLY A 140 -5.24 0.08 20.41
N ASN A 141 -4.49 -0.23 21.47
CA ASN A 141 -3.08 0.13 21.60
C ASN A 141 -2.11 -0.87 20.93
N ARG A 142 -2.60 -1.83 20.14
CA ARG A 142 -1.76 -2.88 19.56
C ARG A 142 -0.94 -2.44 18.34
N ALA A 143 -1.34 -1.35 17.68
CA ALA A 143 -0.65 -0.79 16.54
C ALA A 143 -0.94 0.71 16.41
N GLU A 144 -0.03 1.45 15.76
CA GLU A 144 -0.32 2.81 15.33
C GLU A 144 -1.30 2.80 14.15
N VAL A 145 -2.20 3.78 14.10
CA VAL A 145 -3.17 3.91 13.00
C VAL A 145 -3.00 5.27 12.34
N TYR A 146 -2.75 5.23 11.04
CA TYR A 146 -2.62 6.37 10.14
C TYR A 146 -3.80 6.45 9.19
N MET A 147 -4.00 7.59 8.53
CA MET A 147 -5.07 7.78 7.55
C MET A 147 -4.57 8.58 6.34
N ASP A 148 -4.96 8.18 5.13
CA ASP A 148 -4.89 9.01 3.92
C ASP A 148 -6.28 9.20 3.28
N GLY A 149 -6.37 9.82 2.11
CA GLY A 149 -7.63 10.06 1.41
C GLY A 149 -8.36 11.32 1.89
N GLY A 150 -8.66 12.24 0.97
CA GLY A 150 -9.49 13.42 1.27
C GLY A 150 -8.90 14.51 2.18
N VAL A 151 -7.75 14.32 2.83
CA VAL A 151 -7.10 15.36 3.65
C VAL A 151 -6.63 16.52 2.76
N ARG A 152 -7.20 17.72 2.92
CA ARG A 152 -6.86 18.90 2.11
C ARG A 152 -6.62 20.16 2.94
N ARG A 153 -7.00 20.15 4.22
CA ARG A 153 -6.87 21.29 5.14
C ARG A 153 -6.33 20.84 6.49
N GLY A 154 -5.74 21.78 7.24
CA GLY A 154 -5.30 21.52 8.63
C GLY A 154 -6.45 21.09 9.55
N THR A 155 -7.67 21.56 9.29
CA THR A 155 -8.88 21.11 10.00
C THR A 155 -9.21 19.64 9.77
N ASP A 156 -8.83 19.07 8.62
CA ASP A 156 -9.04 17.64 8.36
C ASP A 156 -8.08 16.82 9.21
N VAL A 157 -6.82 17.27 9.33
CA VAL A 157 -5.83 16.66 10.23
C VAL A 157 -6.31 16.69 11.69
N PHE A 158 -6.94 17.79 12.12
CA PHE A 158 -7.48 17.89 13.48
C PHE A 158 -8.57 16.86 13.75
N LYS A 159 -9.45 16.57 12.78
CA LYS A 159 -10.55 15.59 12.91
C LYS A 159 -10.07 14.14 13.00
N VAL A 160 -8.87 13.83 12.51
CA VAL A 160 -8.30 12.46 12.48
C VAL A 160 -7.78 12.02 13.85
N ARG A 161 -7.51 12.96 14.77
CA ARG A 161 -6.97 12.62 16.10
C ARG A 161 -8.04 11.96 16.96
N PRO A 162 -7.79 10.77 17.54
CA PRO A 162 -8.70 10.18 18.50
C PRO A 162 -8.80 11.07 19.76
N HIS A 163 -10.03 11.25 20.24
CA HIS A 163 -10.32 11.68 21.61
C HIS A 163 -10.30 10.46 22.53
#